data_AF-A0A927T019-F1
#
_entry.id   AF-A0A927T019-F1
#
_cell.length_a   1.000
_cell.length_b   1.000
_cell.length_c   1.000
_cell.angle_alpha   90.00
_cell.angle_beta   90.00
_cell.angle_gamma   90.00
#
_symmetry.space_group_name_H-M   'P 1'
#
loop_
_entity.id
_entity.type
_entity.pdbx_description
1 polymer ?
#
loop_
_entity_poly.entity_id
_entity_poly.type
_entity_poly.pdbx_seq_one_letter_code
_entity_poly.pdbx_strand_id
1 'polypeptide(L)'
;MLKKIVSLFILVFMVFGVMTTTLGCILSPPTNGGTAVDGEFTYETYDNDTYEDYSYNKNLYYLNELNFQIADPTVIYVDEGEGAGYFYAYGTSDLIQCHGFQCWRSKDMTNWEYVGVAFEPDYSETWAFNNYWAPEVLYDDGVYYLFYNAQNIYAGHRHCISVAVSQTPYGPFESLDGSKNLDGEVLSKGKPVYDFATILPGREGVENEVIDAHAFIDPVTGEKYLYFSAWQRWHTRGYQEIYGVKMKDWFTPDYSTLKQITSIFNTTVGDFSAEMSGGQIQFGDIDEGQDEQATVNEGPFVYYHDGTYYMTYSVYPYTSPNYQVRQALATSPLGDYTKVAPEDGGTIIYTESDWENLSSAGHHCFIRCGEQLMIAYHTFLDRSTIQNGRALAVDEIKFVKNEKGQTLMHTNGPTYSYQPLPEAVTGYKNVAPMASVSASHTAEDSDVKYLTDGVYKVHKTDLVKEYITQKVDTATKTTITFKF
;
A
#
# COMPACT_ATOMS: atom_id res chain seq x y z
N MET A 1 -7.47 -0.18 -39.64
CA MET A 1 -7.29 -0.57 -38.22
C MET A 1 -7.69 0.62 -37.36
N LEU A 2 -8.99 0.81 -37.13
CA LEU A 2 -9.51 1.80 -36.18
C LEU A 2 -9.64 1.03 -34.85
N LYS A 3 -8.62 1.13 -33.99
CA LYS A 3 -8.62 0.44 -32.69
C LYS A 3 -9.57 1.18 -31.75
N LYS A 4 -10.31 0.38 -30.98
CA LYS A 4 -11.41 0.74 -30.09
C LYS A 4 -10.97 1.81 -29.08
N ILE A 5 -11.64 2.96 -29.11
CA ILE A 5 -11.48 4.07 -28.17
C ILE A 5 -12.62 3.96 -27.16
N VAL A 6 -12.32 4.01 -25.87
CA VAL A 6 -13.32 4.24 -24.81
C VAL A 6 -12.89 5.51 -24.10
N SER A 7 -13.72 6.55 -24.15
CA SER A 7 -13.56 7.75 -23.33
C SER A 7 -14.02 7.42 -21.92
N LEU A 8 -13.14 7.56 -20.93
CA LEU A 8 -13.48 7.37 -19.53
C LEU A 8 -13.50 8.72 -18.81
N PHE A 9 -14.65 9.10 -18.25
CA PHE A 9 -14.80 10.27 -17.40
C PHE A 9 -15.22 9.81 -16.01
N ILE A 10 -14.35 10.02 -15.03
CA ILE A 10 -14.74 10.07 -13.62
C ILE A 10 -14.74 11.56 -13.28
N LEU A 11 -15.90 12.10 -12.98
CA LEU A 11 -16.08 13.54 -12.72
C LEU A 11 -16.58 13.69 -11.28
N VAL A 12 -15.73 14.21 -10.39
CA VAL A 12 -16.09 14.52 -9.00
C VAL A 12 -16.30 16.04 -8.92
N PHE A 13 -17.55 16.48 -8.68
CA PHE A 13 -17.85 17.88 -8.41
C PHE A 13 -18.13 18.08 -6.92
N MET A 14 -17.28 18.81 -6.20
CA MET A 14 -17.64 19.40 -4.90
C MET A 14 -18.09 20.85 -5.09
N VAL A 15 -19.38 21.14 -4.92
CA VAL A 15 -19.90 22.50 -4.81
C VAL A 15 -19.95 22.89 -3.34
N PHE A 16 -19.06 23.78 -2.90
CA PHE A 16 -19.08 24.29 -1.52
C PHE A 16 -20.31 25.20 -1.27
N GLY A 17 -21.34 24.62 -0.65
CA GLY A 17 -22.39 25.32 0.07
C GLY A 17 -22.34 24.89 1.54
N VAL A 18 -22.18 25.85 2.45
CA VAL A 18 -22.12 25.61 3.89
C VAL A 18 -23.37 24.87 4.38
N MET A 19 -23.26 23.56 4.60
CA MET A 19 -23.98 22.77 5.61
C MET A 19 -23.28 21.43 5.82
N THR A 20 -22.92 21.16 7.06
CA THR A 20 -22.46 19.87 7.56
C THR A 20 -23.55 18.83 7.39
N THR A 21 -23.43 17.99 6.37
CA THR A 21 -24.04 16.64 6.32
C THR A 21 -23.15 15.75 5.46
N THR A 22 -22.91 14.55 5.99
CA THR A 22 -22.13 13.44 5.43
C THR A 22 -22.46 13.16 3.96
N LEU A 23 -21.44 13.19 3.10
CA LEU A 23 -21.49 12.68 1.73
C LEU A 23 -20.30 11.73 1.56
N GLY A 24 -20.55 10.45 1.79
CA GLY A 24 -19.74 9.40 1.18
C GLY A 24 -19.84 9.55 -0.34
N CYS A 25 -18.72 9.79 -1.01
CA CYS A 25 -18.67 9.87 -2.46
C CYS A 25 -18.90 8.46 -3.05
N ILE A 26 -20.17 8.12 -3.26
CA ILE A 26 -20.59 6.95 -4.03
C ILE A 26 -20.81 7.43 -5.46
N LEU A 27 -19.86 7.15 -6.33
CA LEU A 27 -20.08 7.29 -7.77
C LEU A 27 -20.94 6.11 -8.22
N SER A 28 -22.26 6.32 -8.26
CA SER A 28 -23.18 5.43 -9.00
C SER A 28 -22.84 5.46 -10.50
N PRO A 29 -22.94 4.33 -11.22
CA PRO A 29 -22.87 4.38 -12.68
C PRO A 29 -24.09 5.15 -13.20
N PRO A 30 -23.95 5.95 -14.26
CA PRO A 30 -25.07 6.74 -14.77
C PRO A 30 -26.16 5.81 -15.32
N THR A 31 -27.34 5.86 -14.72
CA THR A 31 -28.56 5.41 -15.38
C THR A 31 -29.04 6.47 -16.37
N ASN A 32 -29.30 5.99 -17.59
CA ASN A 32 -30.03 6.62 -18.68
C ASN A 32 -29.31 7.67 -19.55
N GLY A 33 -29.27 7.35 -20.85
CA GLY A 33 -29.59 8.34 -21.89
C GLY A 33 -28.47 9.19 -22.48
N GLY A 34 -27.23 8.71 -22.54
CA GLY A 34 -26.21 9.37 -23.37
C GLY A 34 -26.51 9.21 -24.87
N THR A 35 -26.73 10.30 -25.59
CA THR A 35 -26.63 10.30 -27.06
C THR A 35 -25.29 10.88 -27.45
N ALA A 36 -24.43 10.05 -28.07
CA ALA A 36 -23.19 10.52 -28.69
C ALA A 36 -23.52 11.00 -30.11
N VAL A 37 -23.34 12.30 -30.38
CA VAL A 37 -23.32 12.86 -31.73
C VAL A 37 -22.10 13.78 -31.82
N ASP A 38 -21.21 13.52 -32.78
CA ASP A 38 -20.07 14.40 -33.13
C ASP A 38 -19.13 14.85 -31.99
N GLY A 39 -18.78 13.96 -31.05
CA GLY A 39 -17.72 14.22 -30.08
C GLY A 39 -18.05 15.22 -28.97
N GLU A 40 -19.31 15.67 -28.85
CA GLU A 40 -19.82 16.34 -27.67
C GLU A 40 -20.42 15.33 -26.70
N PHE A 41 -19.94 15.34 -25.45
CA PHE A 41 -20.54 14.61 -24.33
C PHE A 41 -21.25 15.62 -23.43
N THR A 42 -22.54 15.42 -23.18
CA THR A 42 -23.31 16.21 -22.21
C THR A 42 -23.70 15.32 -21.03
N TYR A 43 -23.46 15.76 -19.80
CA TYR A 43 -23.86 15.08 -18.57
C TYR A 43 -24.82 15.96 -17.77
N GLU A 44 -25.89 15.37 -17.24
CA GLU A 44 -26.83 16.00 -16.32
C GLU A 44 -26.86 15.19 -15.02
N THR A 45 -26.58 15.82 -13.88
CA THR A 45 -26.70 15.19 -12.54
C THR A 45 -28.14 15.32 -12.04
N TYR A 46 -28.76 14.19 -11.67
CA TYR A 46 -30.02 14.18 -10.94
C TYR A 46 -29.75 13.79 -9.48
N ASP A 47 -30.18 14.66 -8.56
CA ASP A 47 -30.09 14.46 -7.10
C ASP A 47 -31.34 13.70 -6.66
N ASN A 48 -31.30 12.37 -6.83
CA ASN A 48 -32.14 11.35 -6.22
C ASN A 48 -31.87 10.05 -6.99
N ASP A 49 -31.43 8.99 -6.32
CA ASP A 49 -32.14 7.71 -6.39
C ASP A 49 -31.47 6.59 -5.58
N THR A 50 -32.35 5.71 -5.13
CA THR A 50 -32.16 4.49 -4.36
C THR A 50 -31.21 3.48 -5.01
N TYR A 51 -30.46 2.77 -4.17
CA TYR A 51 -29.55 1.65 -4.51
C TYR A 51 -30.31 0.52 -5.23
N GLU A 52 -30.24 0.47 -6.56
CA GLU A 52 -30.46 -0.75 -7.34
C GLU A 52 -29.10 -1.30 -7.82
N ASP A 53 -28.96 -2.63 -7.76
CA ASP A 53 -27.74 -3.37 -8.07
C ASP A 53 -27.42 -3.30 -9.58
N TYR A 54 -26.54 -2.36 -9.97
CA TYR A 54 -26.10 -2.23 -11.36
C TYR A 54 -24.90 -3.14 -11.66
N SER A 55 -25.04 -4.01 -12.65
CA SER A 55 -23.93 -4.73 -13.24
C SER A 55 -22.98 -3.77 -13.96
N TYR A 56 -21.80 -3.49 -13.41
CA TYR A 56 -20.74 -2.76 -14.11
C TYR A 56 -19.93 -3.70 -15.00
N ASN A 57 -19.17 -3.15 -15.96
CA ASN A 57 -18.36 -3.95 -16.88
C ASN A 57 -17.10 -4.46 -16.17
N LYS A 58 -17.16 -5.65 -15.57
CA LYS A 58 -16.04 -6.32 -14.88
C LYS A 58 -14.84 -6.63 -15.78
N ASN A 59 -14.95 -6.47 -17.11
CA ASN A 59 -13.79 -6.56 -18.01
C ASN A 59 -13.01 -5.25 -18.14
N LEU A 60 -13.57 -4.13 -17.65
CA LEU A 60 -12.96 -2.80 -17.74
C LEU A 60 -12.76 -2.15 -16.37
N TYR A 61 -13.52 -2.57 -15.37
CA TYR A 61 -13.47 -1.99 -14.04
C TYR A 61 -13.41 -3.07 -12.97
N TYR A 62 -12.91 -2.68 -11.81
CA TYR A 62 -12.96 -3.44 -10.57
C TYR A 62 -13.62 -2.59 -9.47
N LEU A 63 -14.05 -3.27 -8.41
CA LEU A 63 -14.55 -2.67 -7.18
C LEU A 63 -13.86 -3.35 -5.99
N ASN A 64 -13.46 -2.55 -5.00
CA ASN A 64 -12.99 -3.02 -3.71
C ASN A 64 -14.18 -3.55 -2.89
N GLU A 65 -14.62 -4.78 -3.16
CA GLU A 65 -15.80 -5.36 -2.50
C GLU A 65 -15.51 -5.88 -1.08
N LEU A 66 -14.23 -6.06 -0.71
CA LEU A 66 -13.80 -6.60 0.59
C LEU A 66 -14.44 -7.97 0.88
N ASN A 67 -14.31 -8.93 -0.04
CA ASN A 67 -15.11 -10.17 0.00
C ASN A 67 -14.47 -11.36 0.71
N PHE A 68 -13.20 -11.26 1.12
CA PHE A 68 -12.51 -12.37 1.78
C PHE A 68 -11.54 -11.86 2.84
N GLN A 69 -11.32 -12.70 3.86
CA GLN A 69 -10.43 -12.37 4.96
C GLN A 69 -8.97 -12.55 4.55
N ILE A 70 -8.22 -11.47 4.66
CA ILE A 70 -6.78 -11.42 4.45
C ILE A 70 -6.24 -10.20 5.18
N ALA A 71 -5.20 -10.42 5.96
CA ALA A 71 -4.45 -9.37 6.62
C ALA A 71 -3.06 -9.29 6.02
N ASP A 72 -2.45 -8.11 6.13
CA ASP A 72 -1.05 -7.89 5.72
C ASP A 72 -0.77 -8.39 4.28
N PRO A 73 -1.55 -7.95 3.27
CA PRO A 73 -1.54 -8.59 1.97
C PRO A 73 -0.27 -8.27 1.19
N THR A 74 0.34 -9.31 0.63
CA THR A 74 1.20 -9.18 -0.54
C THR A 74 0.46 -9.68 -1.78
N VAL A 75 0.48 -8.86 -2.83
CA VAL A 75 -0.11 -9.17 -4.13
C VAL A 75 0.94 -9.03 -5.20
N ILE A 76 1.09 -10.05 -6.04
CA ILE A 76 1.96 -10.02 -7.23
C ILE A 76 1.12 -10.20 -8.49
N TYR A 77 1.49 -9.53 -9.58
CA TYR A 77 0.96 -9.81 -10.91
C TYR A 77 1.97 -10.64 -11.69
N VAL A 78 1.55 -11.80 -12.17
CA VAL A 78 2.40 -12.68 -13.00
C VAL A 78 2.05 -12.42 -14.45
N ASP A 79 2.98 -11.86 -15.21
CA ASP A 79 2.80 -11.46 -16.61
C ASP A 79 3.28 -12.53 -17.60
N GLU A 80 4.23 -13.37 -17.20
CA GLU A 80 4.77 -14.45 -18.02
C GLU A 80 4.95 -15.78 -17.27
N GLY A 81 5.13 -16.87 -18.02
CA GLY A 81 5.35 -18.20 -17.46
C GLY A 81 4.11 -18.90 -16.90
N GLU A 82 4.33 -19.85 -16.00
CA GLU A 82 3.26 -20.58 -15.33
C GLU A 82 2.54 -19.67 -14.32
N GLY A 83 1.22 -19.55 -14.47
CA GLY A 83 0.42 -18.62 -13.65
C GLY A 83 0.21 -17.23 -14.27
N ALA A 84 0.74 -16.98 -15.48
CA ALA A 84 0.58 -15.70 -16.17
C ALA A 84 -0.88 -15.25 -16.35
N GLY A 85 -1.09 -13.94 -16.29
CA GLY A 85 -2.39 -13.28 -16.41
C GLY A 85 -3.21 -13.28 -15.12
N TYR A 86 -2.60 -13.60 -13.99
CA TYR A 86 -3.24 -13.59 -12.68
C TYR A 86 -2.50 -12.67 -11.69
N PHE A 87 -3.28 -12.01 -10.86
CA PHE A 87 -2.85 -11.50 -9.57
C PHE A 87 -2.88 -12.64 -8.56
N TYR A 88 -1.87 -12.76 -7.70
CA TYR A 88 -1.84 -13.71 -6.60
C TYR A 88 -1.69 -12.95 -5.28
N ALA A 89 -2.56 -13.24 -4.31
CA ALA A 89 -2.56 -12.62 -3.00
C ALA A 89 -2.21 -13.64 -1.90
N TYR A 90 -1.40 -13.20 -0.95
CA TYR A 90 -0.98 -13.93 0.26
C TYR A 90 -1.11 -12.98 1.44
N GLY A 91 -1.42 -13.51 2.62
CA GLY A 91 -1.52 -12.67 3.81
C GLY A 91 -1.64 -13.47 5.09
N THR A 92 -1.53 -12.78 6.21
CA THR A 92 -1.90 -13.30 7.53
C THR A 92 -3.34 -13.78 7.50
N SER A 93 -3.61 -14.96 8.06
CA SER A 93 -4.94 -15.59 8.00
C SER A 93 -5.40 -16.15 9.35
N ASP A 94 -6.48 -15.57 9.86
CA ASP A 94 -7.22 -16.10 11.01
C ASP A 94 -7.97 -17.40 10.68
N LEU A 95 -8.31 -17.63 9.40
CA LEU A 95 -9.03 -18.82 8.94
C LEU A 95 -8.23 -20.11 9.18
N ILE A 96 -6.91 -20.03 9.04
CA ILE A 96 -5.98 -21.11 9.39
C ILE A 96 -5.23 -20.82 10.70
N GLN A 97 -5.79 -19.96 11.55
CA GLN A 97 -5.28 -19.64 12.88
C GLN A 97 -3.80 -19.19 12.90
N CYS A 98 -3.33 -18.49 11.86
CA CYS A 98 -1.93 -18.06 11.71
C CYS A 98 -0.90 -19.22 11.71
N HIS A 99 -1.26 -20.41 11.19
CA HIS A 99 -0.38 -21.59 11.11
C HIS A 99 0.29 -21.81 9.74
N GLY A 100 0.29 -20.79 8.88
CA GLY A 100 0.83 -20.85 7.52
C GLY A 100 0.27 -19.70 6.68
N PHE A 101 0.33 -19.82 5.35
CA PHE A 101 -0.15 -18.79 4.44
C PHE A 101 -1.05 -19.36 3.35
N GLN A 102 -2.22 -18.73 3.20
CA GLN A 102 -3.16 -19.02 2.12
C GLN A 102 -2.79 -18.23 0.87
N CYS A 103 -3.18 -18.76 -0.29
CA CYS A 103 -3.07 -18.10 -1.57
C CYS A 103 -4.44 -17.96 -2.23
N TRP A 104 -4.71 -16.76 -2.74
CA TRP A 104 -5.82 -16.46 -3.63
C TRP A 104 -5.28 -15.95 -4.95
N ARG A 105 -6.08 -16.04 -6.01
CA ARG A 105 -5.74 -15.40 -7.29
C ARG A 105 -6.94 -14.70 -7.92
N SER A 106 -6.69 -13.75 -8.81
CA SER A 106 -7.73 -13.02 -9.54
C SER A 106 -7.23 -12.59 -10.91
N LYS A 107 -8.14 -12.38 -11.87
CA LYS A 107 -7.85 -11.72 -13.15
C LYS A 107 -8.31 -10.26 -13.19
N ASP A 108 -9.17 -9.87 -12.26
CA ASP A 108 -9.92 -8.60 -12.31
C ASP A 108 -9.90 -7.86 -10.96
N MET A 109 -9.07 -8.29 -10.00
CA MET A 109 -8.89 -7.70 -8.66
C MET A 109 -10.17 -7.63 -7.79
N THR A 110 -11.33 -8.06 -8.30
CA THR A 110 -12.59 -8.13 -7.55
C THR A 110 -12.95 -9.58 -7.21
N ASN A 111 -12.90 -10.48 -8.18
CA ASN A 111 -13.25 -11.88 -8.00
C ASN A 111 -11.99 -12.66 -7.67
N TRP A 112 -11.82 -12.99 -6.39
CA TRP A 112 -10.69 -13.75 -5.88
C TRP A 112 -11.07 -15.22 -5.67
N GLU A 113 -10.34 -16.12 -6.32
CA GLU A 113 -10.49 -17.56 -6.13
C GLU A 113 -9.44 -18.08 -5.14
N TYR A 114 -9.88 -18.87 -4.15
CA TYR A 114 -8.96 -19.53 -3.22
C TYR A 114 -8.20 -20.64 -3.95
N VAL A 115 -6.87 -20.58 -3.92
CA VAL A 115 -5.99 -21.55 -4.59
C VAL A 115 -5.62 -22.69 -3.65
N GLY A 116 -5.33 -22.37 -2.39
CA GLY A 116 -4.91 -23.35 -1.39
C GLY A 116 -4.02 -22.74 -0.31
N VAL A 117 -3.40 -23.59 0.50
CA VAL A 117 -2.35 -23.20 1.44
C VAL A 117 -1.03 -23.20 0.67
N ALA A 118 -0.45 -22.03 0.46
CA ALA A 118 0.81 -21.86 -0.25
C ALA A 118 2.02 -22.24 0.61
N PHE A 119 1.94 -22.06 1.93
CA PHE A 119 2.99 -22.48 2.85
C PHE A 119 2.38 -23.04 4.13
N GLU A 120 2.76 -24.27 4.47
CA GLU A 120 2.46 -24.91 5.75
C GLU A 120 3.76 -25.58 6.25
N PRO A 121 4.27 -25.19 7.43
CA PRO A 121 5.50 -25.76 7.97
C PRO A 121 5.25 -27.20 8.47
N ASP A 122 6.30 -28.02 8.46
CA ASP A 122 6.27 -29.29 9.19
C ASP A 122 6.38 -29.02 10.69
N TYR A 123 5.25 -29.07 11.40
CA TYR A 123 5.18 -28.82 12.85
C TYR A 123 5.99 -29.80 13.70
N SER A 124 6.45 -30.93 13.16
CA SER A 124 7.33 -31.86 13.87
C SER A 124 8.81 -31.46 13.81
N GLU A 125 9.18 -30.58 12.87
CA GLU A 125 10.58 -30.19 12.61
C GLU A 125 10.83 -28.67 12.70
N THR A 126 9.77 -27.86 12.55
CA THR A 126 9.86 -26.39 12.46
C THR A 126 10.35 -25.73 13.75
N TRP A 127 11.05 -24.62 13.60
CA TRP A 127 11.46 -23.72 14.68
C TRP A 127 10.31 -22.89 15.27
N ALA A 128 9.20 -22.77 14.54
CA ALA A 128 8.11 -21.84 14.84
C ALA A 128 6.77 -22.54 15.11
N PHE A 129 6.07 -22.12 16.17
CA PHE A 129 4.82 -22.79 16.58
C PHE A 129 3.53 -22.07 16.18
N ASN A 130 3.56 -20.76 15.93
CA ASN A 130 2.38 -19.96 15.54
C ASN A 130 2.84 -18.58 15.03
N ASN A 131 1.88 -17.68 14.78
CA ASN A 131 2.04 -16.30 14.37
C ASN A 131 2.80 -16.16 13.05
N TYR A 132 2.53 -17.07 12.11
CA TYR A 132 2.94 -16.92 10.74
C TYR A 132 2.20 -15.70 10.16
N TRP A 133 2.87 -14.56 10.16
CA TRP A 133 2.31 -13.26 9.81
C TRP A 133 3.07 -12.60 8.66
N ALA A 134 2.38 -11.66 8.00
CA ALA A 134 2.89 -10.71 7.02
C ALA A 134 3.80 -11.37 5.96
N PRO A 135 3.27 -12.32 5.16
CA PRO A 135 4.06 -12.92 4.11
C PRO A 135 4.32 -11.91 2.99
N GLU A 136 5.57 -11.77 2.58
CA GLU A 136 5.94 -11.08 1.35
C GLU A 136 6.48 -12.05 0.31
N VAL A 137 5.90 -12.03 -0.89
CA VAL A 137 6.34 -12.83 -2.03
C VAL A 137 7.05 -11.97 -3.05
N LEU A 138 8.31 -12.29 -3.32
CA LEU A 138 9.15 -11.70 -4.36
C LEU A 138 9.53 -12.78 -5.40
N TYR A 139 9.53 -12.43 -6.68
CA TYR A 139 10.13 -13.28 -7.72
C TYR A 139 11.54 -12.79 -8.06
N ASP A 140 12.51 -13.70 -8.07
CA ASP A 140 13.88 -13.43 -8.46
C ASP A 140 14.53 -14.68 -9.09
N ASP A 141 15.13 -14.52 -10.28
CA ASP A 141 15.85 -15.55 -11.03
C ASP A 141 15.14 -16.93 -11.09
N GLY A 142 13.87 -16.95 -11.49
CA GLY A 142 13.11 -18.21 -11.64
C GLY A 142 12.49 -18.74 -10.35
N VAL A 143 12.72 -18.09 -9.21
CA VAL A 143 12.29 -18.55 -7.89
C VAL A 143 11.36 -17.53 -7.26
N TYR A 144 10.27 -18.00 -6.66
CA TYR A 144 9.44 -17.20 -5.76
C TYR A 144 9.95 -17.40 -4.33
N TYR A 145 10.19 -16.30 -3.63
CA TYR A 145 10.63 -16.24 -2.24
C TYR A 145 9.48 -15.71 -1.39
N LEU A 146 9.06 -16.49 -0.39
CA LEU A 146 8.09 -16.08 0.61
C LEU A 146 8.83 -15.75 1.91
N PHE A 147 9.02 -14.47 2.17
CA PHE A 147 9.52 -13.95 3.44
C PHE A 147 8.38 -13.88 4.44
N TYR A 148 8.65 -14.23 5.69
CA TYR A 148 7.63 -14.22 6.73
C TYR A 148 8.26 -14.10 8.11
N ASN A 149 7.46 -13.78 9.11
CA ASN A 149 7.84 -13.95 10.52
C ASN A 149 6.95 -14.96 11.24
N ALA A 150 7.47 -15.55 12.31
CA ALA A 150 6.75 -16.45 13.20
C ALA A 150 7.39 -16.51 14.59
N GLN A 151 6.67 -17.03 15.59
CA GLN A 151 7.18 -17.12 16.97
C GLN A 151 8.14 -18.29 17.16
N ASN A 152 9.34 -18.00 17.64
CA ASN A 152 10.42 -18.96 17.82
C ASN A 152 10.30 -19.76 19.12
N ILE A 153 10.10 -21.08 19.01
CA ILE A 153 9.96 -22.02 20.14
C ILE A 153 11.21 -21.98 21.04
N TYR A 154 12.38 -21.78 20.45
CA TYR A 154 13.67 -21.87 21.12
C TYR A 154 14.24 -20.52 21.59
N ALA A 155 13.52 -19.42 21.36
CA ALA A 155 13.99 -18.08 21.70
C ALA A 155 12.92 -17.25 22.44
N GLY A 156 12.33 -17.82 23.50
CA GLY A 156 11.36 -17.11 24.35
C GLY A 156 10.08 -16.67 23.62
N HIS A 157 9.74 -17.35 22.51
CA HIS A 157 8.60 -17.06 21.65
C HIS A 157 8.63 -15.66 21.01
N ARG A 158 9.81 -15.05 20.87
CA ARG A 158 9.94 -13.83 20.06
C ARG A 158 9.77 -14.13 18.58
N HIS A 159 9.32 -13.16 17.82
CA HIS A 159 9.19 -13.23 16.37
C HIS A 159 10.57 -13.15 15.72
N CYS A 160 10.81 -14.06 14.79
CA CYS A 160 11.97 -14.06 13.92
C CYS A 160 11.51 -14.11 12.46
N ILE A 161 12.34 -13.60 11.55
CA ILE A 161 12.07 -13.64 10.12
C ILE A 161 12.72 -14.90 9.52
N SER A 162 12.06 -15.49 8.55
CA SER A 162 12.57 -16.57 7.72
C SER A 162 12.09 -16.42 6.28
N VAL A 163 12.59 -17.27 5.39
CA VAL A 163 12.20 -17.31 3.98
C VAL A 163 12.00 -18.75 3.53
N ALA A 164 10.98 -18.98 2.70
CA ALA A 164 10.69 -20.23 2.00
C ALA A 164 10.67 -19.98 0.48
N VAL A 165 10.80 -21.03 -0.33
CA VAL A 165 10.91 -20.89 -1.79
C VAL A 165 9.93 -21.77 -2.56
N SER A 166 9.51 -21.32 -3.74
CA SER A 166 8.73 -22.11 -4.69
C SER A 166 9.14 -21.82 -6.14
N GLN A 167 8.84 -22.75 -7.04
CA GLN A 167 9.01 -22.57 -8.49
C GLN A 167 7.75 -21.99 -9.16
N THR A 168 6.63 -21.96 -8.44
CA THR A 168 5.35 -21.46 -8.92
C THR A 168 4.83 -20.39 -7.96
N PRO A 169 4.07 -19.40 -8.45
CA PRO A 169 3.57 -18.33 -7.57
C PRO A 169 2.70 -18.90 -6.45
N TYR A 170 1.82 -19.86 -6.74
CA TYR A 170 0.87 -20.42 -5.78
C TYR A 170 1.43 -21.47 -4.80
N GLY A 171 2.74 -21.72 -4.81
CA GLY A 171 3.35 -22.75 -3.96
C GLY A 171 3.14 -24.20 -4.46
N PRO A 172 3.45 -25.21 -3.63
CA PRO A 172 3.89 -25.06 -2.24
C PRO A 172 5.24 -24.35 -2.14
N PHE A 173 5.37 -23.47 -1.15
CA PHE A 173 6.64 -22.94 -0.71
C PHE A 173 7.26 -23.92 0.30
N GLU A 174 8.56 -24.12 0.21
CA GLU A 174 9.28 -25.05 1.05
C GLU A 174 10.45 -24.37 1.77
N SER A 175 10.68 -24.75 3.01
CA SER A 175 11.87 -24.33 3.77
C SER A 175 13.14 -24.96 3.18
N LEU A 176 14.25 -24.25 3.28
CA LEU A 176 15.51 -24.58 2.59
C LEU A 176 16.39 -25.60 3.31
N ASP A 177 15.79 -26.68 3.84
CA ASP A 177 16.49 -27.65 4.69
C ASP A 177 17.71 -28.28 4.00
N GLY A 178 18.87 -28.24 4.66
CA GLY A 178 20.13 -28.79 4.15
C GLY A 178 20.87 -27.91 3.12
N SER A 179 20.27 -26.79 2.69
CA SER A 179 20.95 -25.79 1.85
C SER A 179 21.99 -25.02 2.66
N LYS A 180 22.90 -24.30 1.98
CA LYS A 180 23.91 -23.45 2.63
C LYS A 180 23.79 -22.01 2.17
N ASN A 181 23.90 -21.08 3.11
CA ASN A 181 24.05 -19.66 2.81
C ASN A 181 25.51 -19.35 2.38
N LEU A 182 25.78 -18.12 1.95
CA LEU A 182 27.10 -17.72 1.44
C LEU A 182 28.18 -17.66 2.52
N ASP A 183 27.80 -17.59 3.79
CA ASP A 183 28.74 -17.68 4.92
C ASP A 183 29.03 -19.15 5.32
N GLY A 184 28.42 -20.12 4.63
CA GLY A 184 28.65 -21.55 4.79
C GLY A 184 27.79 -22.20 5.88
N GLU A 185 26.84 -21.48 6.47
CA GLU A 185 25.90 -21.99 7.45
C GLU A 185 24.85 -22.88 6.77
N VAL A 186 24.58 -24.04 7.37
CA VAL A 186 23.52 -24.94 6.89
C VAL A 186 22.18 -24.43 7.39
N LEU A 187 21.27 -24.16 6.45
CA LEU A 187 19.90 -23.79 6.73
C LEU A 187 19.11 -25.04 7.15
N SER A 188 18.19 -24.89 8.09
CA SER A 188 17.36 -25.99 8.56
C SER A 188 15.96 -25.55 8.93
N LYS A 189 15.00 -26.48 8.91
CA LYS A 189 13.64 -26.22 9.42
C LYS A 189 13.63 -25.91 10.92
N GLY A 190 14.63 -26.37 11.66
CA GLY A 190 14.74 -26.18 13.11
C GLY A 190 15.31 -24.83 13.55
N LYS A 191 15.60 -23.89 12.64
CA LYS A 191 16.07 -22.53 12.96
C LYS A 191 15.52 -21.49 11.96
N PRO A 192 15.15 -20.27 12.36
CA PRO A 192 14.88 -19.19 11.40
C PRO A 192 16.14 -18.87 10.56
N VAL A 193 15.94 -18.44 9.33
CA VAL A 193 17.05 -18.01 8.45
C VAL A 193 17.76 -16.79 9.03
N TYR A 194 17.03 -15.88 9.68
CA TYR A 194 17.58 -14.65 10.25
C TYR A 194 17.30 -14.52 11.76
N ASP A 195 18.21 -13.86 12.47
CA ASP A 195 18.02 -13.48 13.87
C ASP A 195 18.47 -12.03 14.12
N PHE A 196 17.79 -11.09 13.47
CA PHE A 196 18.06 -9.65 13.60
C PHE A 196 17.79 -9.12 15.02
N ALA A 197 16.88 -9.76 15.75
CA ALA A 197 16.40 -9.32 17.05
C ALA A 197 17.48 -9.21 18.14
N THR A 198 18.67 -9.80 17.93
CA THR A 198 19.81 -9.76 18.88
C THR A 198 20.88 -8.71 18.56
N ILE A 199 20.81 -8.07 17.39
CA ILE A 199 21.92 -7.29 16.81
C ILE A 199 21.50 -5.90 16.31
N LEU A 200 20.29 -5.45 16.67
CA LEU A 200 19.79 -4.13 16.24
C LEU A 200 20.65 -3.00 16.82
N PRO A 201 21.21 -2.10 15.99
CA PRO A 201 21.99 -0.96 16.45
C PRO A 201 21.18 -0.08 17.41
N GLY A 202 21.78 0.33 18.52
CA GLY A 202 21.12 1.18 19.53
C GLY A 202 20.12 0.44 20.43
N ARG A 203 19.98 -0.88 20.27
CA ARG A 203 19.15 -1.77 21.10
C ARG A 203 19.93 -2.99 21.59
N GLU A 204 21.23 -2.82 21.84
CA GLU A 204 22.11 -3.90 22.29
C GLU A 204 21.73 -4.40 23.70
N GLY A 205 21.73 -5.73 23.88
CA GLY A 205 21.45 -6.36 25.18
C GLY A 205 19.97 -6.37 25.58
N VAL A 206 19.08 -6.09 24.63
CA VAL A 206 17.63 -6.01 24.81
C VAL A 206 16.94 -7.13 24.02
N GLU A 207 15.83 -7.66 24.57
CA GLU A 207 14.96 -8.55 23.82
C GLU A 207 14.10 -7.76 22.83
N ASN A 208 14.28 -8.00 21.53
CA ASN A 208 13.47 -7.41 20.47
C ASN A 208 12.56 -8.44 19.80
N GLU A 209 11.47 -7.94 19.24
CA GLU A 209 10.56 -8.63 18.34
C GLU A 209 10.79 -8.06 16.93
N VAL A 210 10.82 -8.91 15.91
CA VAL A 210 11.10 -8.50 14.52
C VAL A 210 10.08 -9.15 13.59
N ILE A 211 9.39 -8.33 12.78
CA ILE A 211 8.31 -8.74 11.87
C ILE A 211 8.36 -7.94 10.54
N ASP A 212 7.43 -8.23 9.63
CA ASP A 212 7.16 -7.47 8.39
C ASP A 212 8.37 -7.35 7.47
N ALA A 213 8.88 -8.49 7.02
CA ALA A 213 10.02 -8.53 6.11
C ALA A 213 9.63 -8.00 4.72
N HIS A 214 10.41 -7.06 4.20
CA HIS A 214 10.30 -6.55 2.84
C HIS A 214 11.59 -6.73 2.06
N ALA A 215 11.52 -7.47 0.96
CA ALA A 215 12.64 -7.79 0.10
C ALA A 215 12.67 -6.87 -1.12
N PHE A 216 13.78 -6.14 -1.27
CA PHE A 216 13.94 -5.13 -2.30
C PHE A 216 15.16 -5.43 -3.16
N ILE A 217 14.96 -5.47 -4.49
CA ILE A 217 16.05 -5.47 -5.46
C ILE A 217 16.16 -4.04 -5.98
N ASP A 218 17.30 -3.39 -5.73
CA ASP A 218 17.56 -2.06 -6.27
C ASP A 218 17.64 -2.12 -7.80
N PRO A 219 16.72 -1.49 -8.55
CA PRO A 219 16.74 -1.53 -10.00
C PRO A 219 17.93 -0.75 -10.61
N VAL A 220 18.63 0.07 -9.85
CA VAL A 220 19.81 0.81 -10.31
C VAL A 220 21.06 -0.04 -10.28
N THR A 221 21.26 -0.80 -9.20
CA THR A 221 22.51 -1.55 -8.96
C THR A 221 22.35 -3.07 -9.08
N GLY A 222 21.13 -3.59 -9.01
CA GLY A 222 20.83 -5.02 -8.86
C GLY A 222 21.13 -5.58 -7.47
N GLU A 223 21.50 -4.73 -6.51
CA GLU A 223 21.79 -5.15 -5.15
C GLU A 223 20.52 -5.44 -4.36
N LYS A 224 20.62 -6.40 -3.43
CA LYS A 224 19.50 -6.89 -2.64
C LYS A 224 19.51 -6.27 -1.25
N TYR A 225 18.33 -5.97 -0.75
CA TYR A 225 18.11 -5.39 0.58
C TYR A 225 16.92 -6.06 1.24
N LEU A 226 16.98 -6.19 2.56
CA LEU A 226 15.86 -6.63 3.38
C LEU A 226 15.55 -5.54 4.41
N TYR A 227 14.29 -5.13 4.46
CA TYR A 227 13.75 -4.21 5.45
C TYR A 227 12.80 -4.96 6.38
N PHE A 228 12.64 -4.48 7.60
CA PHE A 228 11.75 -5.09 8.58
C PHE A 228 11.43 -4.12 9.71
N SER A 229 10.34 -4.37 10.42
CA SER A 229 9.96 -3.60 11.60
C SER A 229 10.42 -4.32 12.88
N ALA A 230 10.78 -3.53 13.91
CA ALA A 230 11.21 -4.08 15.18
C ALA A 230 10.77 -3.23 16.37
N TRP A 231 10.28 -3.88 17.42
CA TRP A 231 9.99 -3.24 18.71
C TRP A 231 10.67 -3.96 19.86
N GLN A 232 10.87 -3.21 20.95
CA GLN A 232 11.50 -3.73 22.16
C GLN A 232 10.46 -4.42 23.04
N ARG A 233 10.76 -5.65 23.46
CA ARG A 233 9.99 -6.40 24.46
C ARG A 233 10.26 -5.79 25.84
N TRP A 234 9.20 -5.54 26.63
CA TRP A 234 9.27 -5.13 28.04
C TRP A 234 9.77 -3.70 28.36
N HIS A 235 9.69 -2.74 27.42
CA HIS A 235 10.08 -1.34 27.67
C HIS A 235 8.90 -0.38 27.73
N THR A 236 9.02 0.68 28.52
CA THR A 236 7.97 1.68 28.78
C THR A 236 7.62 2.56 27.58
N ARG A 237 8.47 2.58 26.54
CA ARG A 237 8.23 3.35 25.30
C ARG A 237 7.66 2.53 24.13
N GLY A 238 8.04 1.25 23.99
CA GLY A 238 7.37 0.29 23.06
C GLY A 238 7.33 0.64 21.57
N TYR A 239 8.21 1.50 21.05
CA TYR A 239 8.16 1.97 19.66
C TYR A 239 8.59 0.92 18.64
N GLN A 240 7.79 0.75 17.59
CA GLN A 240 8.09 -0.11 16.45
C GLN A 240 8.67 0.73 15.32
N GLU A 241 9.91 0.43 14.94
CA GLU A 241 10.71 1.21 14.00
C GLU A 241 11.25 0.30 12.90
N ILE A 242 11.56 0.87 11.73
CA ILE A 242 12.02 0.12 10.56
C ILE A 242 13.54 0.08 10.52
N TYR A 243 14.08 -1.07 10.17
CA TYR A 243 15.50 -1.32 9.92
C TYR A 243 15.69 -1.85 8.51
N GLY A 244 16.90 -1.72 7.97
CA GLY A 244 17.29 -2.23 6.66
C GLY A 244 18.69 -2.81 6.70
N VAL A 245 18.93 -3.83 5.88
CA VAL A 245 20.23 -4.50 5.74
C VAL A 245 20.45 -4.89 4.28
N LYS A 246 21.70 -4.77 3.81
CA LYS A 246 22.10 -5.29 2.50
C LYS A 246 22.20 -6.82 2.56
N MET A 247 21.80 -7.47 1.48
CA MET A 247 21.76 -8.93 1.36
C MET A 247 22.76 -9.37 0.29
N LYS A 248 23.62 -10.36 0.60
CA LYS A 248 24.54 -10.96 -0.39
C LYS A 248 23.79 -11.90 -1.33
N ASP A 249 22.83 -12.62 -0.77
CA ASP A 249 21.75 -13.36 -1.42
C ASP A 249 20.53 -13.32 -0.48
N TRP A 250 19.42 -13.95 -0.84
CA TRP A 250 18.22 -13.98 0.01
C TRP A 250 18.34 -14.84 1.27
N PHE A 251 19.53 -15.28 1.67
CA PHE A 251 19.77 -16.10 2.86
C PHE A 251 20.91 -15.57 3.73
N THR A 252 21.67 -14.61 3.24
CA THR A 252 22.93 -14.15 3.84
C THR A 252 22.94 -12.63 3.97
N PRO A 253 22.57 -12.10 5.15
CA PRO A 253 22.70 -10.68 5.43
C PRO A 253 24.16 -10.24 5.48
N ASP A 254 24.45 -9.03 5.00
CA ASP A 254 25.66 -8.30 5.37
C ASP A 254 25.37 -7.47 6.63
N TYR A 255 25.52 -8.09 7.79
CA TYR A 255 25.23 -7.47 9.09
C TYR A 255 26.02 -6.19 9.35
N SER A 256 27.13 -5.94 8.65
CA SER A 256 27.87 -4.68 8.77
C SER A 256 27.12 -3.46 8.22
N THR A 257 26.07 -3.70 7.43
CA THR A 257 25.21 -2.67 6.81
C THR A 257 23.88 -2.46 7.53
N LEU A 258 23.61 -3.24 8.58
CA LEU A 258 22.36 -3.15 9.33
C LEU A 258 22.17 -1.74 9.91
N LYS A 259 21.06 -1.09 9.57
CA LYS A 259 20.80 0.32 9.88
C LYS A 259 19.34 0.55 10.28
N GLN A 260 19.10 1.42 11.25
CA GLN A 260 17.77 1.98 11.51
C GLN A 260 17.37 2.95 10.39
N ILE A 261 16.14 2.85 9.90
CA ILE A 261 15.61 3.62 8.76
C ILE A 261 14.59 4.67 9.21
N THR A 262 13.71 4.34 10.14
CA THR A 262 12.72 5.27 10.69
C THR A 262 12.91 5.46 12.19
N SER A 263 12.48 6.62 12.69
CA SER A 263 12.33 6.86 14.11
C SER A 263 10.96 7.46 14.38
N ILE A 264 10.26 6.92 15.38
CA ILE A 264 8.94 7.41 15.78
C ILE A 264 9.05 8.87 16.23
N PHE A 265 8.10 9.72 15.81
CA PHE A 265 8.03 11.16 16.09
C PHE A 265 9.11 12.04 15.43
N ASN A 266 10.06 11.47 14.70
CA ASN A 266 11.16 12.21 14.11
C ASN A 266 11.08 12.17 12.57
N THR A 267 11.40 13.29 11.93
CA THR A 267 11.41 13.40 10.46
C THR A 267 12.51 12.53 9.85
N THR A 268 13.67 12.45 10.52
CA THR A 268 14.79 11.57 10.20
C THR A 268 15.27 10.82 11.45
N VAL A 269 16.04 9.74 11.29
CA VAL A 269 16.71 9.08 12.43
C VAL A 269 17.71 10.02 13.12
N GLY A 270 18.31 10.97 12.39
CA GLY A 270 19.28 11.93 12.92
C GLY A 270 18.66 13.03 13.80
N ASP A 271 17.37 13.33 13.64
CA ASP A 271 16.66 14.32 14.46
C ASP A 271 16.43 13.82 15.89
N PHE A 272 16.55 12.51 16.12
CA PHE A 272 16.53 11.93 17.46
C PHE A 272 17.75 12.41 18.26
N SER A 273 17.60 13.55 18.94
CA SER A 273 18.54 13.93 19.98
C SER A 273 18.28 13.04 21.20
N ALA A 274 19.31 12.37 21.68
CA ALA A 274 19.26 11.62 22.93
C ALA A 274 19.01 12.57 24.12
N GLU A 275 17.76 12.97 24.36
CA GLU A 275 17.38 13.66 25.58
C GLU A 275 17.21 12.66 26.73
N MET A 276 18.34 12.33 27.35
CA MET A 276 18.41 12.10 28.78
C MET A 276 19.32 13.18 29.40
N SER A 277 18.99 14.45 29.17
CA SER A 277 19.56 15.57 29.91
C SER A 277 18.44 16.50 30.38
N GLY A 278 17.69 16.07 31.41
CA GLY A 278 16.78 16.98 32.13
C GLY A 278 15.33 16.53 32.27
N GLY A 279 14.92 15.40 31.70
CA GLY A 279 13.60 14.80 31.99
C GLY A 279 12.41 15.37 31.20
N GLN A 280 12.65 16.05 30.08
CA GLN A 280 11.63 16.28 29.04
C GLN A 280 12.06 15.59 27.75
N ILE A 281 11.09 15.17 26.94
CA ILE A 281 11.30 14.54 25.63
C ILE A 281 11.02 15.63 24.58
N GLN A 282 12.00 15.97 23.76
CA GLN A 282 11.79 16.71 22.51
C GLN A 282 11.35 15.72 21.42
N PHE A 283 10.15 15.94 20.89
CA PHE A 283 9.63 15.26 19.70
C PHE A 283 10.02 16.05 18.46
N GLY A 284 10.26 15.37 17.34
CA GLY A 284 10.51 16.02 16.05
C GLY A 284 9.25 16.62 15.42
N ASP A 285 9.44 17.36 14.32
CA ASP A 285 8.44 18.24 13.69
C ASP A 285 7.44 17.51 12.76
N ILE A 286 7.21 16.20 12.92
CA ILE A 286 6.19 15.48 12.16
C ILE A 286 4.98 15.15 13.03
N ASP A 287 3.77 15.29 12.47
CA ASP A 287 2.46 15.15 13.14
C ASP A 287 2.27 13.84 13.94
N GLU A 288 3.11 12.82 13.72
CA GLU A 288 3.19 11.64 14.60
C GLU A 288 3.49 12.05 16.07
N GLY A 289 4.26 13.12 16.30
CA GLY A 289 4.72 13.58 17.61
C GLY A 289 3.64 14.12 18.56
N GLN A 290 2.39 14.25 18.12
CA GLN A 290 1.28 14.79 18.92
C GLN A 290 0.19 13.77 19.26
N ASP A 291 0.25 12.54 18.74
CA ASP A 291 -0.72 11.48 19.01
C ASP A 291 -0.06 10.32 19.77
N GLU A 292 -0.56 10.06 20.98
CA GLU A 292 -0.07 8.96 21.84
C GLU A 292 -0.24 7.57 21.21
N GLN A 293 -1.07 7.43 20.16
CA GLN A 293 -1.23 6.18 19.40
C GLN A 293 -0.21 6.00 18.26
N ALA A 294 0.56 7.03 17.88
CA ALA A 294 1.50 6.98 16.76
C ALA A 294 2.83 6.28 17.12
N THR A 295 2.75 5.11 17.77
CA THR A 295 3.90 4.36 18.30
C THR A 295 4.46 3.31 17.34
N VAL A 296 3.90 3.23 16.13
CA VAL A 296 4.16 2.17 15.15
C VAL A 296 4.60 2.77 13.81
N ASN A 297 5.73 2.28 13.29
CA ASN A 297 6.13 2.36 11.89
C ASN A 297 6.40 0.91 11.46
N GLU A 298 5.50 0.34 10.67
CA GLU A 298 5.51 -1.09 10.32
C GLU A 298 5.12 -1.33 8.87
N GLY A 299 5.13 -2.59 8.41
CA GLY A 299 4.86 -2.93 7.00
C GLY A 299 5.70 -2.10 6.02
N PRO A 300 7.04 -2.09 6.15
CA PRO A 300 7.91 -1.31 5.27
C PRO A 300 7.78 -1.79 3.83
N PHE A 301 7.83 -0.88 2.87
CA PHE A 301 7.97 -1.19 1.46
C PHE A 301 8.83 -0.13 0.79
N VAL A 302 9.89 -0.54 0.08
CA VAL A 302 10.77 0.37 -0.65
C VAL A 302 10.45 0.31 -2.14
N TYR A 303 10.27 1.49 -2.73
CA TYR A 303 10.07 1.63 -4.16
C TYR A 303 11.04 2.65 -4.74
N TYR A 304 11.55 2.40 -5.94
CA TYR A 304 12.41 3.33 -6.65
C TYR A 304 11.67 3.99 -7.82
N HIS A 305 11.75 5.32 -7.90
CA HIS A 305 11.25 6.09 -9.04
C HIS A 305 12.15 7.30 -9.30
N ASP A 306 12.67 7.42 -10.53
CA ASP A 306 13.41 8.58 -11.04
C ASP A 306 14.48 9.14 -10.09
N GLY A 307 15.33 8.26 -9.56
CA GLY A 307 16.44 8.62 -8.68
C GLY A 307 16.07 8.79 -7.20
N THR A 308 14.81 8.60 -6.84
CA THR A 308 14.32 8.68 -5.46
C THR A 308 13.90 7.31 -4.96
N TYR A 309 14.29 7.00 -3.72
CA TYR A 309 13.83 5.83 -2.99
C TYR A 309 12.74 6.26 -2.02
N TYR A 310 11.58 5.63 -2.12
CA TYR A 310 10.41 5.87 -1.29
C TYR A 310 10.34 4.73 -0.28
N MET A 311 10.61 5.02 0.99
CA MET A 311 10.26 4.13 2.10
C MET A 311 8.82 4.43 2.47
N THR A 312 7.93 3.53 2.13
CA THR A 312 6.52 3.59 2.53
C THR A 312 6.30 2.65 3.70
N TYR A 313 5.42 3.04 4.61
CA TYR A 313 5.20 2.32 5.86
C TYR A 313 3.86 2.69 6.44
N SER A 314 3.30 1.80 7.25
CA SER A 314 2.10 2.09 8.02
C SER A 314 2.41 2.74 9.35
N VAL A 315 1.56 3.68 9.73
CA VAL A 315 1.61 4.40 11.02
C VAL A 315 0.38 4.10 11.86
N TYR A 316 0.52 4.24 13.18
CA TYR A 316 -0.44 3.77 14.21
C TYR A 316 -0.50 2.24 14.29
N PRO A 317 -1.06 1.63 15.35
CA PRO A 317 -1.36 0.21 15.36
C PRO A 317 -2.59 -0.09 14.49
N TYR A 318 -2.67 -1.29 13.90
CA TYR A 318 -3.84 -1.70 13.08
C TYR A 318 -5.18 -1.66 13.85
N THR A 319 -5.16 -1.68 15.18
CA THR A 319 -6.35 -1.52 16.04
C THR A 319 -6.81 -0.06 16.19
N SER A 320 -6.09 0.89 15.59
CA SER A 320 -6.51 2.29 15.53
C SER A 320 -7.29 2.54 14.24
N PRO A 321 -8.42 3.26 14.26
CA PRO A 321 -9.10 3.68 13.03
C PRO A 321 -8.22 4.58 12.14
N ASN A 322 -7.13 5.14 12.69
CA ASN A 322 -6.18 6.01 12.01
C ASN A 322 -5.04 5.26 11.29
N TYR A 323 -5.01 3.92 11.33
CA TYR A 323 -3.96 3.14 10.66
C TYR A 323 -3.91 3.47 9.17
N GLN A 324 -2.77 3.97 8.71
CA GLN A 324 -2.65 4.62 7.40
C GLN A 324 -1.24 4.48 6.83
N VAL A 325 -1.04 4.72 5.53
CA VAL A 325 0.28 4.57 4.87
C VAL A 325 0.93 5.93 4.62
N ARG A 326 2.20 6.08 5.00
CA ARG A 326 3.02 7.28 4.78
C ARG A 326 4.26 6.99 3.95
N GLN A 327 4.94 8.06 3.52
CA GLN A 327 6.17 7.98 2.74
C GLN A 327 7.32 8.83 3.31
N ALA A 328 8.53 8.31 3.19
CA ALA A 328 9.78 9.00 3.43
C ALA A 328 10.71 8.84 2.21
N LEU A 329 11.55 9.84 1.95
CA LEU A 329 12.38 9.91 0.74
C LEU A 329 13.87 9.80 1.06
N ALA A 330 14.61 9.07 0.23
CA ALA A 330 16.07 9.03 0.24
C ALA A 330 16.65 8.95 -1.18
N THR A 331 17.98 9.03 -1.29
CA THR A 331 18.73 8.92 -2.56
C THR A 331 19.53 7.62 -2.69
N SER A 332 19.43 6.72 -1.70
CA SER A 332 20.00 5.38 -1.73
C SER A 332 19.16 4.39 -0.90
N PRO A 333 19.25 3.07 -1.14
CA PRO A 333 18.42 2.07 -0.45
C PRO A 333 18.51 2.14 1.07
N LEU A 334 19.71 2.31 1.63
CA LEU A 334 19.96 2.48 3.07
C LEU A 334 20.30 3.94 3.44
N GLY A 335 19.79 4.89 2.65
CA GLY A 335 20.01 6.32 2.84
C GLY A 335 19.40 6.87 4.13
N ASP A 336 19.62 8.16 4.37
CA ASP A 336 18.94 8.87 5.45
C ASP A 336 17.57 9.30 4.93
N TYR A 337 16.55 8.50 5.25
CA TYR A 337 15.18 8.78 4.83
C TYR A 337 14.61 9.97 5.59
N THR A 338 13.97 10.87 4.84
CA THR A 338 13.27 12.06 5.37
C THR A 338 11.78 11.87 5.16
N LYS A 339 11.03 11.73 6.27
CA LYS A 339 9.57 11.64 6.23
C LYS A 339 8.97 12.90 5.60
N VAL A 340 7.93 12.72 4.80
CA VAL A 340 7.17 13.83 4.21
C VAL A 340 6.02 14.16 5.15
N ALA A 341 5.83 15.44 5.47
CA ALA A 341 4.73 15.87 6.34
C ALA A 341 3.37 15.65 5.64
N PRO A 342 2.29 15.30 6.37
CA PRO A 342 0.98 15.09 5.76
C PRO A 342 0.50 16.26 4.89
N GLU A 343 0.69 17.49 5.34
CA GLU A 343 0.33 18.72 4.60
C GLU A 343 1.13 18.93 3.31
N ASP A 344 2.26 18.26 3.15
CA ASP A 344 3.08 18.28 1.93
C ASP A 344 2.77 17.11 0.99
N GLY A 345 1.80 16.24 1.33
CA GLY A 345 1.47 15.01 0.59
C GLY A 345 2.12 13.74 1.14
N GLY A 346 2.49 13.72 2.42
CA GLY A 346 3.18 12.58 3.04
C GLY A 346 2.35 11.33 3.27
N THR A 347 1.02 11.44 3.24
CA THR A 347 0.10 10.31 3.39
C THR A 347 -0.28 9.76 2.03
N ILE A 348 -0.05 8.46 1.81
CA ILE A 348 -0.45 7.76 0.58
C ILE A 348 -1.88 7.26 0.76
N ILE A 349 -2.09 6.34 1.69
CA ILE A 349 -3.43 5.84 2.05
C ILE A 349 -3.88 6.61 3.27
N TYR A 350 -5.01 7.30 3.17
CA TYR A 350 -5.53 8.17 4.23
C TYR A 350 -6.73 7.53 4.95
N THR A 351 -6.76 7.61 6.27
CA THR A 351 -7.93 7.22 7.09
C THR A 351 -8.17 8.24 8.19
N GLU A 352 -9.42 8.62 8.42
CA GLU A 352 -9.84 9.50 9.50
C GLU A 352 -11.13 8.99 10.14
N SER A 353 -11.33 9.34 11.42
CA SER A 353 -12.53 8.96 12.18
C SER A 353 -13.84 9.47 11.58
N ASP A 354 -13.79 10.58 10.83
CA ASP A 354 -14.96 11.23 10.24
C ASP A 354 -15.35 10.60 8.89
N TRP A 355 -14.56 9.65 8.38
CA TRP A 355 -14.80 8.93 7.13
C TRP A 355 -15.60 7.65 7.40
N GLU A 356 -16.88 7.65 7.03
CA GLU A 356 -17.82 6.58 7.39
C GLU A 356 -17.61 5.24 6.65
N ASN A 357 -16.79 5.20 5.61
CA ASN A 357 -16.71 4.05 4.68
C ASN A 357 -15.34 3.36 4.62
N LEU A 358 -14.36 3.85 5.39
CA LEU A 358 -13.05 3.23 5.45
C LEU A 358 -12.30 3.66 6.70
N SER A 359 -11.92 2.68 7.53
CA SER A 359 -11.10 2.89 8.72
C SER A 359 -9.96 1.87 8.75
N SER A 360 -8.85 2.24 9.38
CA SER A 360 -7.68 1.38 9.56
C SER A 360 -7.24 0.68 8.27
N ALA A 361 -6.59 1.42 7.36
CA ALA A 361 -6.16 0.95 6.07
C ALA A 361 -4.65 1.08 5.88
N GLY A 362 -3.95 -0.05 5.79
CA GLY A 362 -2.50 -0.07 5.76
C GLY A 362 -1.95 -1.45 5.51
N HIS A 363 -0.68 -1.65 5.91
CA HIS A 363 0.16 -2.80 5.60
C HIS A 363 0.03 -3.21 4.14
N HIS A 364 0.83 -2.57 3.30
CA HIS A 364 0.61 -2.53 1.87
C HIS A 364 1.77 -3.15 1.10
N CYS A 365 1.50 -3.49 -0.15
CA CYS A 365 2.50 -3.80 -1.16
C CYS A 365 2.20 -3.05 -2.45
N PHE A 366 3.20 -2.93 -3.33
CA PHE A 366 2.99 -2.40 -4.67
C PHE A 366 2.91 -3.51 -5.72
N ILE A 367 1.96 -3.37 -6.64
CA ILE A 367 1.78 -4.26 -7.79
C ILE A 367 2.13 -3.48 -9.06
N ARG A 368 3.12 -3.95 -9.81
CA ARG A 368 3.35 -3.46 -11.16
C ARG A 368 2.56 -4.30 -12.16
N CYS A 369 1.64 -3.66 -12.87
CA CYS A 369 0.80 -4.31 -13.89
C CYS A 369 0.95 -3.54 -15.21
N GLY A 370 1.89 -3.96 -16.05
CA GLY A 370 2.36 -3.18 -17.18
C GLY A 370 3.01 -1.87 -16.71
N GLU A 371 2.54 -0.74 -17.25
CA GLU A 371 3.05 0.59 -16.88
C GLU A 371 2.36 1.17 -15.63
N GLN A 372 1.31 0.54 -15.13
CA GLN A 372 0.57 1.02 -13.97
C GLN A 372 1.13 0.44 -12.67
N LEU A 373 1.22 1.32 -11.67
CA LEU A 373 1.59 0.97 -10.30
C LEU A 373 0.32 0.99 -9.46
N MET A 374 -0.01 -0.14 -8.85
CA MET A 374 -1.12 -0.26 -7.92
C MET A 374 -0.58 -0.42 -6.50
N ILE A 375 -1.35 -0.01 -5.50
CA ILE A 375 -1.14 -0.30 -4.09
C ILE A 375 -2.21 -1.28 -3.63
N ALA A 376 -1.80 -2.42 -3.08
CA ALA A 376 -2.68 -3.36 -2.39
C ALA A 376 -2.46 -3.23 -0.88
N TYR A 377 -3.53 -3.15 -0.10
CA TYR A 377 -3.49 -2.91 1.34
C TYR A 377 -4.69 -3.59 1.99
N HIS A 378 -4.64 -3.79 3.30
CA HIS A 378 -5.83 -4.24 4.02
C HIS A 378 -6.64 -3.06 4.57
N THR A 379 -7.94 -3.27 4.73
CA THR A 379 -8.82 -2.54 5.64
C THR A 379 -9.74 -3.54 6.34
N PHE A 380 -10.66 -3.11 7.20
CA PHE A 380 -11.59 -4.03 7.85
C PHE A 380 -12.78 -4.39 6.94
N LEU A 381 -13.25 -5.63 7.07
CA LEU A 381 -14.43 -6.14 6.35
C LEU A 381 -15.67 -5.29 6.61
N ASP A 382 -15.83 -4.85 7.87
CA ASP A 382 -16.78 -3.81 8.20
C ASP A 382 -16.16 -2.44 7.88
N ARG A 383 -16.68 -1.77 6.86
CA ARG A 383 -16.21 -0.45 6.44
C ARG A 383 -16.42 0.64 7.48
N SER A 384 -17.37 0.44 8.40
CA SER A 384 -17.75 1.40 9.44
C SER A 384 -17.07 1.15 10.78
N THR A 385 -16.49 -0.02 10.99
CA THR A 385 -15.86 -0.40 12.28
C THR A 385 -14.64 -1.29 12.10
N ILE A 386 -13.73 -1.31 13.07
CA ILE A 386 -12.56 -2.21 13.08
C ILE A 386 -12.92 -3.64 13.56
N GLN A 387 -13.93 -4.27 12.95
CA GLN A 387 -14.44 -5.60 13.33
C GLN A 387 -14.52 -6.58 12.15
N ASN A 388 -14.78 -7.85 12.47
CA ASN A 388 -15.03 -8.96 11.53
C ASN A 388 -13.84 -9.42 10.67
N GLY A 389 -12.63 -8.94 10.96
CA GLY A 389 -11.41 -9.29 10.25
C GLY A 389 -11.04 -8.28 9.17
N ARG A 390 -9.86 -8.45 8.60
CA ARG A 390 -9.29 -7.57 7.56
C ARG A 390 -9.50 -8.17 6.17
N ALA A 391 -9.55 -7.33 5.15
CA ALA A 391 -9.76 -7.69 3.75
C ALA A 391 -8.92 -6.82 2.81
N LEU A 392 -8.64 -7.37 1.63
CA LEU A 392 -7.85 -6.73 0.58
C LEU A 392 -8.64 -5.62 -0.14
N ALA A 393 -7.99 -4.47 -0.31
CA ALA A 393 -8.36 -3.43 -1.25
C ALA A 393 -7.15 -3.07 -2.14
N VAL A 394 -7.41 -2.54 -3.32
CA VAL A 394 -6.41 -2.14 -4.31
C VAL A 394 -6.77 -0.78 -4.92
N ASP A 395 -5.80 0.11 -5.05
CA ASP A 395 -5.97 1.40 -5.74
C ASP A 395 -4.75 1.77 -6.58
N GLU A 396 -4.90 2.69 -7.53
CA GLU A 396 -3.81 3.12 -8.41
C GLU A 396 -2.95 4.21 -7.76
N ILE A 397 -1.63 4.06 -7.85
CA ILE A 397 -0.65 5.07 -7.48
C ILE A 397 -0.35 5.97 -8.69
N LYS A 398 -0.35 7.27 -8.45
CA LYS A 398 0.14 8.31 -9.36
C LYS A 398 1.30 9.04 -8.71
N PHE A 399 2.22 9.54 -9.52
CA PHE A 399 3.29 10.40 -9.06
C PHE A 399 2.93 11.86 -9.31
N VAL A 400 2.87 12.67 -8.25
CA VAL A 400 2.45 14.07 -8.30
C VAL A 400 3.54 14.95 -7.68
N LYS A 401 3.72 16.18 -8.21
CA LYS A 401 4.64 17.14 -7.61
C LYS A 401 3.93 18.02 -6.58
N ASN A 402 4.51 18.12 -5.40
CA ASN A 402 4.07 19.08 -4.39
C ASN A 402 4.59 20.50 -4.65
N GLU A 403 4.13 21.45 -3.83
CA GLU A 403 4.52 22.87 -3.96
C GLU A 403 6.01 23.11 -3.69
N LYS A 404 6.67 22.17 -3.01
CA LYS A 404 8.13 22.15 -2.79
C LYS A 404 8.90 21.52 -3.97
N GLY A 405 8.21 21.06 -5.01
CA GLY A 405 8.78 20.45 -6.20
C GLY A 405 9.19 18.98 -6.03
N GLN A 406 8.85 18.34 -4.92
CA GLN A 406 9.10 16.92 -4.68
C GLN A 406 8.07 16.09 -5.44
N THR A 407 8.53 15.07 -6.16
CA THR A 407 7.65 14.06 -6.76
C THR A 407 7.28 13.04 -5.68
N LEU A 408 5.99 12.92 -5.37
CA LEU A 408 5.44 12.09 -4.30
C LEU A 408 4.48 11.05 -4.86
N MET A 409 4.35 9.93 -4.16
CA MET A 409 3.26 9.00 -4.42
C MET A 409 1.95 9.60 -3.92
N HIS A 410 0.93 9.56 -4.77
CA HIS A 410 -0.47 9.87 -4.48
C HIS A 410 -1.30 8.64 -4.83
N THR A 411 -2.25 8.26 -3.99
CA THR A 411 -3.17 7.18 -4.34
C THR A 411 -4.54 7.75 -4.68
N ASN A 412 -5.16 7.20 -5.72
CA ASN A 412 -6.54 7.54 -6.08
C ASN A 412 -7.56 6.83 -5.16
N GLY A 413 -7.17 6.48 -3.94
CA GLY A 413 -8.01 5.80 -2.96
C GLY A 413 -7.69 6.24 -1.53
N PRO A 414 -8.25 5.56 -0.52
CA PRO A 414 -9.01 4.31 -0.62
C PRO A 414 -10.37 4.44 -1.32
N THR A 415 -10.66 3.55 -2.28
CA THR A 415 -11.92 3.64 -3.03
C THR A 415 -12.99 2.64 -2.57
N TYR A 416 -14.24 3.10 -2.63
CA TYR A 416 -15.42 2.26 -2.67
C TYR A 416 -16.32 2.69 -3.84
N SER A 417 -15.74 2.61 -5.03
CA SER A 417 -16.34 2.99 -6.30
C SER A 417 -15.72 2.17 -7.43
N TYR A 418 -16.29 2.21 -8.64
CA TYR A 418 -15.72 1.51 -9.77
C TYR A 418 -14.43 2.18 -10.22
N GLN A 419 -13.36 1.39 -10.26
CA GLN A 419 -12.04 1.82 -10.68
C GLN A 419 -11.63 1.13 -11.98
N PRO A 420 -10.95 1.81 -12.91
CA PRO A 420 -10.51 1.18 -14.15
C PRO A 420 -9.48 0.08 -13.87
N LEU A 421 -9.67 -1.08 -14.49
CA LEU A 421 -8.66 -2.13 -14.51
C LEU A 421 -7.41 -1.68 -15.28
N PRO A 422 -6.22 -2.21 -14.95
CA PRO A 422 -5.00 -1.88 -15.67
C PRO A 422 -5.07 -2.18 -17.18
N GLU A 423 -4.37 -1.38 -17.98
CA GLU A 423 -4.27 -1.53 -19.44
C GLU A 423 -3.69 -2.91 -19.82
N ALA A 424 -2.74 -3.42 -19.04
CA ALA A 424 -2.19 -4.76 -19.25
C ALA A 424 -3.23 -5.89 -19.08
N VAL A 425 -4.27 -5.66 -18.28
CA VAL A 425 -5.38 -6.60 -18.08
C VAL A 425 -6.42 -6.48 -19.19
N THR A 426 -6.81 -5.24 -19.51
CA THR A 426 -7.98 -4.99 -20.38
C THR A 426 -7.62 -4.82 -21.86
N GLY A 427 -6.41 -4.39 -22.16
CA GLY A 427 -6.00 -3.88 -23.47
C GLY A 427 -6.60 -2.51 -23.83
N TYR A 428 -7.22 -1.81 -22.89
CA TYR A 428 -7.78 -0.47 -23.04
C TYR A 428 -7.02 0.53 -22.19
N LYS A 429 -6.90 1.75 -22.71
CA LYS A 429 -6.19 2.87 -22.08
C LYS A 429 -7.14 4.01 -21.78
N ASN A 430 -6.93 4.69 -20.65
CA ASN A 430 -7.59 5.96 -20.37
C ASN A 430 -7.05 7.05 -21.31
N VAL A 431 -7.92 7.58 -22.17
CA VAL A 431 -7.59 8.66 -23.13
C VAL A 431 -7.93 10.05 -22.62
N ALA A 432 -8.56 10.21 -21.45
CA ALA A 432 -8.92 11.52 -20.90
C ALA A 432 -7.73 12.52 -20.89
N PRO A 433 -6.49 12.13 -20.54
CA PRO A 433 -5.34 13.03 -20.60
C PRO A 433 -4.97 13.53 -22.01
N MET A 434 -5.54 12.94 -23.07
CA MET A 434 -5.34 13.37 -24.46
C MET A 434 -6.31 14.46 -24.89
N ALA A 435 -7.35 14.74 -24.09
CA ALA A 435 -8.34 15.74 -24.45
C ALA A 435 -7.78 17.16 -24.32
N SER A 436 -8.05 18.01 -25.30
CA SER A 436 -8.02 19.46 -25.09
C SER A 436 -9.29 19.86 -24.34
N VAL A 437 -9.12 20.40 -23.14
CA VAL A 437 -10.23 20.79 -22.26
C VAL A 437 -10.45 22.31 -22.28
N SER A 438 -11.71 22.73 -22.28
CA SER A 438 -12.08 24.12 -22.00
C SER A 438 -13.33 24.16 -21.14
N ALA A 439 -13.45 25.15 -20.26
CA ALA A 439 -14.64 25.32 -19.45
C ALA A 439 -15.04 26.79 -19.32
N SER A 440 -16.34 27.07 -19.29
CA SER A 440 -16.88 28.38 -18.91
C SER A 440 -16.90 28.53 -17.40
N HIS A 441 -16.77 29.76 -16.88
CA HIS A 441 -16.89 30.04 -15.45
C HIS A 441 -15.90 29.23 -14.58
N THR A 442 -14.68 28.97 -15.05
CA THR A 442 -13.60 28.43 -14.20
C THR A 442 -13.25 29.43 -13.11
N ALA A 443 -13.14 28.99 -11.85
CA ALA A 443 -12.74 29.84 -10.74
C ALA A 443 -11.35 30.44 -10.97
N GLU A 444 -11.09 31.64 -10.43
CA GLU A 444 -9.82 32.36 -10.64
C GLU A 444 -8.60 31.55 -10.16
N ASP A 445 -8.80 30.72 -9.12
CA ASP A 445 -7.81 29.85 -8.51
C ASP A 445 -7.86 28.39 -9.00
N SER A 446 -8.59 28.12 -10.08
CA SER A 446 -8.72 26.77 -10.66
C SER A 446 -8.29 26.70 -12.12
N ASP A 447 -8.06 25.48 -12.59
CA ASP A 447 -7.51 25.20 -13.92
C ASP A 447 -8.20 23.96 -14.51
N VAL A 448 -8.57 24.03 -15.78
CA VAL A 448 -9.24 22.93 -16.51
C VAL A 448 -8.37 21.68 -16.62
N LYS A 449 -7.05 21.79 -16.41
CA LYS A 449 -6.14 20.64 -16.41
C LYS A 449 -6.54 19.56 -15.38
N TYR A 450 -7.14 19.97 -14.26
CA TYR A 450 -7.56 19.06 -13.18
C TYR A 450 -8.72 18.14 -13.61
N LEU A 451 -9.38 18.42 -14.74
CA LEU A 451 -10.44 17.55 -15.28
C LEU A 451 -9.89 16.29 -15.99
N THR A 452 -8.57 16.24 -16.23
CA THR A 452 -7.93 15.20 -17.07
C THR A 452 -6.54 14.77 -16.60
N ASP A 453 -6.09 15.25 -15.45
CA ASP A 453 -4.77 14.92 -14.91
C ASP A 453 -4.67 13.50 -14.34
N GLY A 454 -5.80 12.80 -14.21
CA GLY A 454 -5.87 11.40 -13.81
C GLY A 454 -5.65 11.18 -12.31
N VAL A 455 -5.72 12.25 -11.52
CA VAL A 455 -5.73 12.21 -10.07
C VAL A 455 -6.99 12.90 -9.56
N TYR A 456 -7.44 12.53 -8.38
CA TYR A 456 -8.54 13.23 -7.71
C TYR A 456 -8.31 13.28 -6.22
N LYS A 457 -8.90 14.30 -5.60
CA LYS A 457 -8.80 14.60 -4.20
C LYS A 457 -9.64 13.61 -3.40
N VAL A 458 -8.97 12.79 -2.59
CA VAL A 458 -9.62 11.78 -1.76
C VAL A 458 -9.90 12.30 -0.36
N HIS A 459 -9.05 13.16 0.19
CA HIS A 459 -9.22 13.69 1.55
C HIS A 459 -9.04 15.20 1.63
N LYS A 460 -9.32 15.81 2.79
CA LYS A 460 -9.35 17.27 2.93
C LYS A 460 -7.97 17.93 2.74
N THR A 461 -6.94 17.27 3.26
CA THR A 461 -5.52 17.68 3.29
C THR A 461 -4.72 17.14 2.11
N ASP A 462 -5.40 16.65 1.08
CA ASP A 462 -4.78 16.04 -0.09
C ASP A 462 -3.87 17.00 -0.85
N LEU A 463 -2.78 16.44 -1.38
CA LEU A 463 -1.78 17.08 -2.22
C LEU A 463 -2.38 17.61 -3.53
N VAL A 464 -3.39 16.92 -4.07
CA VAL A 464 -3.96 17.25 -5.39
C VAL A 464 -5.07 18.30 -5.30
N LYS A 465 -5.23 19.06 -6.38
CA LYS A 465 -6.23 20.14 -6.51
C LYS A 465 -7.32 19.70 -7.47
N GLU A 466 -8.55 20.14 -7.19
CA GLU A 466 -9.71 19.83 -8.02
C GLU A 466 -10.12 21.01 -8.90
N TYR A 467 -10.86 20.68 -9.97
CA TYR A 467 -11.50 21.70 -10.78
C TYR A 467 -12.65 22.38 -10.02
N ILE A 468 -12.65 23.71 -9.97
CA ILE A 468 -13.64 24.52 -9.27
C ILE A 468 -14.26 25.50 -10.27
N THR A 469 -15.59 25.54 -10.28
CA THR A 469 -16.36 26.55 -11.01
C THR A 469 -16.55 27.79 -10.15
N GLN A 470 -16.54 28.98 -10.77
CA GLN A 470 -17.00 30.21 -10.14
C GLN A 470 -18.41 30.01 -9.58
N LYS A 471 -18.66 30.64 -8.43
CA LYS A 471 -20.01 30.69 -7.86
C LYS A 471 -20.88 31.56 -8.76
N VAL A 472 -21.77 30.92 -9.51
CA VAL A 472 -22.75 31.58 -10.38
C VAL A 472 -24.16 31.41 -9.79
N ASP A 473 -25.14 32.16 -10.30
CA ASP A 473 -26.53 31.96 -9.89
C ASP A 473 -27.07 30.59 -10.36
N THR A 474 -28.19 30.17 -9.78
CA THR A 474 -28.80 28.85 -10.08
C THR A 474 -29.33 28.72 -11.51
N ALA A 475 -29.40 29.81 -12.28
CA ALA A 475 -29.83 29.79 -13.68
C ALA A 475 -28.64 29.68 -14.65
N THR A 476 -27.42 29.97 -14.19
CA THR A 476 -26.23 29.99 -15.02
C THR A 476 -25.63 28.59 -15.17
N LYS A 477 -25.46 28.15 -16.42
CA LYS A 477 -24.85 26.86 -16.74
C LYS A 477 -23.34 27.00 -16.90
N THR A 478 -22.59 26.04 -16.36
CA THR A 478 -21.19 25.82 -16.71
C THR A 478 -21.09 24.79 -17.82
N THR A 479 -20.43 25.16 -18.91
CA THR A 479 -20.10 24.26 -20.03
C THR A 479 -18.66 23.81 -19.90
N ILE A 480 -18.42 22.51 -19.97
CA ILE A 480 -17.09 21.90 -20.06
C ILE A 480 -17.04 21.14 -21.38
N THR A 481 -15.98 21.36 -22.16
CA THR A 481 -15.80 20.74 -23.47
C THR A 481 -14.48 19.99 -23.49
N PHE A 482 -14.55 18.73 -23.92
CA PHE A 482 -13.39 17.87 -24.16
C PHE A 482 -13.29 17.61 -25.66
N LYS A 483 -12.11 17.84 -26.26
CA LYS A 483 -11.83 17.56 -27.68
C LYS A 483 -10.72 16.54 -27.78
N PHE A 484 -11.01 15.38 -28.39
CA PHE A 484 -10.08 14.26 -28.57
C PHE A 484 -9.51 14.19 -29.99
#